data_AF-K2MQU0-F1
#
_entry.id   AF-K2MQU0-F1
#
_cell.length_a   1.000
_cell.length_b   1.000
_cell.length_c   1.000
_cell.angle_alpha   90.00
_cell.angle_beta   90.00
_cell.angle_gamma   90.00
#
_symmetry.space_group_name_H-M   'P 1'
#
loop_
_entity.id
_entity.type
_entity.pdbx_description
1 polymer ?
#
loop_
_entity_poly.entity_id
_entity_poly.type
_entity_poly.pdbx_seq_one_letter_code
_entity_poly.pdbx_strand_id
1 'polypeptide(L)'
;DWRDVNKTGGERVGSLRVPSLVEVNGGVFAVAEAQCTKNEECSFTGIASELLELNDPNPKHLETANLKTEVLDKFPYEEQPFEFEIPDYDGFESEKKVRVSRPTTVVNGSDIYMLAGNYSWTYGFTKEDAEPPENQWGLLLVTGNVSENEGNGKRIYWNDTYGIPCTLFNQHRGSLTRLIGSGRSGVKMNDGTLVFPVEGTKKTTKAGTENDEKTVSLIIYSLDAVNWKLSKEMSADGCSDPSVVEWEDGKLMMMTACDDGRRRVY
;
A
#
# COMPACT_ATOMS: atom_id res chain seq x y z
N ASP A 1 2.36 12.37 9.90
CA ASP A 1 3.07 13.22 8.91
C ASP A 1 4.19 12.47 8.24
N TRP A 2 4.44 12.81 6.98
CA TRP A 2 5.58 12.32 6.21
C TRP A 2 6.78 13.25 6.40
N ARG A 3 7.97 12.67 6.45
CA ARG A 3 9.22 13.42 6.45
C ARG A 3 10.24 12.80 5.51
N ASP A 4 11.19 13.61 5.06
CA ASP A 4 12.36 13.11 4.38
C ASP A 4 13.22 12.24 5.33
N VAL A 5 13.82 11.19 4.77
CA VAL A 5 14.80 10.34 5.46
C VAL A 5 16.00 11.17 5.93
N ASN A 6 16.37 11.05 7.22
CA ASN A 6 17.48 11.77 7.81
C ASN A 6 18.82 11.08 7.48
N LYS A 7 19.36 11.37 6.30
CA LYS A 7 20.62 10.79 5.81
C LYS A 7 21.82 11.09 6.72
N THR A 8 21.80 12.21 7.44
CA THR A 8 22.84 12.60 8.41
C THR A 8 22.72 11.90 9.76
N GLY A 9 21.52 11.40 10.09
CA GLY A 9 21.21 10.68 11.33
C GLY A 9 21.38 9.15 11.24
N GLY A 10 22.04 8.66 10.20
CA GLY A 10 22.31 7.22 10.01
C GLY A 10 21.24 6.45 9.23
N GLU A 11 20.10 7.07 8.92
CA GLU A 11 19.05 6.45 8.11
C GLU A 11 19.50 6.33 6.64
N ARG A 12 19.62 5.10 6.15
CA ARG A 12 20.06 4.81 4.77
C ARG A 12 19.15 3.81 4.07
N VAL A 13 18.83 4.10 2.81
CA VAL A 13 18.09 3.19 1.94
C VAL A 13 19.02 2.11 1.41
N GLY A 14 18.69 0.85 1.71
CA GLY A 14 19.46 -0.32 1.31
C GLY A 14 18.96 -1.00 0.06
N SER A 15 17.64 -1.00 -0.17
CA SER A 15 17.06 -1.59 -1.37
C SER A 15 15.77 -0.88 -1.77
N LEU A 16 15.50 -0.87 -3.07
CA LEU A 16 14.25 -0.41 -3.66
C LEU A 16 13.45 -1.61 -4.16
N ARG A 17 12.15 -1.63 -3.92
CA ARG A 17 11.25 -2.72 -4.32
C ARG A 17 9.96 -2.18 -4.91
N VAL A 18 9.27 -3.03 -5.66
CA VAL A 18 7.91 -2.77 -6.18
C VAL A 18 7.83 -1.41 -6.90
N PRO A 19 8.66 -1.19 -7.94
CA PRO A 19 8.67 0.09 -8.63
C PRO A 19 7.39 0.30 -9.47
N SER A 20 6.97 1.55 -9.57
CA SER A 20 5.97 2.04 -10.52
C SER A 20 6.47 3.30 -11.21
N LEU A 21 5.89 3.58 -12.39
CA LEU A 21 6.06 4.85 -13.08
C LEU A 21 4.75 5.64 -12.98
N VAL A 22 4.88 6.94 -12.73
CA VAL A 22 3.75 7.84 -12.51
C VAL A 22 3.96 9.07 -13.39
N GLU A 23 3.03 9.31 -14.32
CA GLU A 23 3.02 10.54 -15.11
C GLU A 23 2.03 11.54 -14.50
N VAL A 24 2.52 12.71 -14.08
CA VAL A 24 1.70 13.75 -13.46
C VAL A 24 2.28 15.13 -13.75
N ASN A 25 1.42 16.09 -14.08
CA ASN A 25 1.79 17.45 -14.45
C ASN A 25 2.88 17.52 -15.55
N GLY A 26 2.89 16.56 -16.49
CA GLY A 26 3.89 16.47 -17.56
C GLY A 26 5.29 16.01 -17.14
N GLY A 27 5.47 15.51 -15.91
CA GLY A 27 6.69 14.82 -15.48
C GLY A 27 6.43 13.32 -15.30
N VAL A 28 7.43 12.50 -15.59
CA VAL A 28 7.40 11.06 -15.29
C VAL A 28 8.27 10.79 -14.08
N PHE A 29 7.70 10.15 -13.06
CA PHE A 29 8.35 9.84 -11.81
C PHE A 29 8.47 8.34 -11.61
N ALA A 30 9.63 7.88 -11.15
CA ALA A 30 9.75 6.57 -10.53
C ALA A 30 9.29 6.66 -9.09
N VAL A 31 8.44 5.73 -8.65
CA VAL A 31 8.03 5.56 -7.25
C VAL A 31 8.34 4.13 -6.84
N ALA A 32 8.93 3.94 -5.67
CA ALA A 32 9.30 2.60 -5.18
C ALA A 32 9.22 2.51 -3.66
N GLU A 33 9.02 1.31 -3.15
CA GLU A 33 9.22 1.01 -1.73
C GLU A 33 10.72 1.10 -1.41
N ALA A 34 11.08 1.88 -0.40
CA ALA A 34 12.43 2.02 0.11
C ALA A 34 12.59 1.26 1.43
N GLN A 35 13.43 0.24 1.43
CA GLN A 35 13.76 -0.54 2.63
C GLN A 35 15.17 -0.20 3.10
N CYS A 36 15.33 0.00 4.40
CA CYS A 36 16.62 0.23 5.03
C CYS A 36 17.49 -1.05 5.10
N THR A 37 18.82 -0.87 5.17
CA THR A 37 19.76 -1.98 5.34
C THR A 37 19.70 -2.59 6.74
N LYS A 38 19.82 -3.92 6.82
CA LYS A 38 19.68 -4.75 8.03
C LYS A 38 20.76 -4.57 9.13
N ASN A 39 21.71 -3.66 9.00
CA ASN A 39 22.74 -3.48 10.02
C ASN A 39 22.16 -2.65 11.18
N GLU A 40 21.47 -3.35 12.08
CA GLU A 40 21.11 -3.08 13.49
C GLU A 40 20.49 -1.73 13.92
N GLU A 41 20.57 -0.65 13.14
CA GLU A 41 20.09 0.69 13.55
C GLU A 41 18.87 1.20 12.76
N CYS A 42 18.46 0.52 11.69
CA CYS A 42 17.46 1.06 10.77
C CYS A 42 16.27 0.12 10.60
N SER A 43 15.06 0.58 10.95
CA SER A 43 13.86 -0.27 11.01
C SER A 43 12.66 0.24 10.20
N PHE A 44 12.87 1.24 9.33
CA PHE A 44 11.80 1.91 8.58
C PHE A 44 11.51 1.28 7.22
N THR A 45 10.30 1.52 6.73
CA THR A 45 9.88 1.31 5.35
C THR A 45 9.32 2.64 4.83
N GLY A 46 9.91 3.19 3.78
CA GLY A 46 9.53 4.49 3.21
C GLY A 46 9.17 4.38 1.73
N ILE A 47 8.85 5.53 1.14
CA ILE A 47 8.58 5.67 -0.29
C ILE A 47 9.65 6.55 -0.92
N ALA A 48 10.31 5.96 -1.89
CA ALA A 48 11.31 6.57 -2.74
C ALA A 48 10.60 7.17 -3.97
N SER A 49 10.92 8.42 -4.33
CA SER A 49 10.44 9.00 -5.59
C SER A 49 11.50 9.85 -6.29
N GLU A 50 11.54 9.79 -7.62
CA GLU A 50 12.49 10.54 -8.44
C GLU A 50 11.90 10.91 -9.80
N LEU A 51 12.11 12.16 -10.23
CA LEU A 51 11.75 12.62 -11.58
C LEU A 51 12.72 12.01 -12.60
N LEU A 52 12.18 11.42 -13.67
CA LEU A 52 12.96 10.80 -14.73
C LEU A 52 13.09 11.73 -15.93
N GLU A 53 14.31 11.84 -16.44
CA GLU A 53 14.62 12.48 -17.72
C GLU A 53 14.57 11.44 -18.85
N LEU A 54 13.44 11.36 -19.56
CA LEU A 54 13.20 10.31 -20.58
C LEU A 54 14.14 10.34 -21.79
N ASN A 55 14.86 11.44 -22.01
CA ASN A 55 15.76 11.63 -23.16
C ASN A 55 17.21 11.87 -22.75
N ASP A 56 17.63 11.44 -21.55
CA ASP A 56 19.04 11.52 -21.14
C ASP A 56 19.88 10.55 -22.00
N PRO A 57 20.85 11.04 -22.80
CA PRO A 57 21.74 10.17 -23.57
C PRO A 57 22.63 9.27 -22.70
N ASN A 58 22.73 9.56 -21.39
CA ASN A 58 23.49 8.79 -20.41
C ASN A 58 22.57 8.38 -19.24
N PRO A 59 21.76 7.32 -19.38
CA PRO A 59 20.83 6.90 -18.34
C PRO A 59 21.58 6.64 -17.03
N LYS A 60 21.20 7.38 -15.98
CA LYS A 60 21.79 7.24 -14.65
C LYS A 60 21.09 6.13 -13.88
N HIS A 61 21.86 5.35 -13.16
CA HIS A 61 21.31 4.44 -12.17
C HIS A 61 20.75 5.25 -10.99
N LEU A 62 19.58 4.86 -10.48
CA LEU A 62 19.00 5.48 -9.29
C LEU A 62 19.87 5.17 -8.06
N GLU A 63 20.68 6.14 -7.63
CA GLU A 63 21.55 5.98 -6.47
C GLU A 63 20.76 6.14 -5.17
N THR A 64 20.63 5.06 -4.40
CA THR A 64 19.85 5.04 -3.14
C THR A 64 20.33 6.09 -2.12
N ALA A 65 21.60 6.47 -2.15
CA ALA A 65 22.16 7.52 -1.29
C ALA A 65 21.61 8.91 -1.60
N ASN A 66 21.27 9.19 -2.86
CA ASN A 66 20.88 10.51 -3.35
C ASN A 66 19.36 10.63 -3.55
N LEU A 67 18.66 9.50 -3.63
CA LEU A 67 17.22 9.45 -3.84
C LEU A 67 16.41 10.25 -2.79
N LYS A 68 15.34 10.90 -3.24
CA LYS A 68 14.36 11.52 -2.34
C LYS A 68 13.48 10.41 -1.77
N THR A 69 13.51 10.22 -0.46
CA THR A 69 12.78 9.16 0.23
C THR A 69 12.06 9.76 1.41
N GLU A 70 10.77 9.47 1.52
CA GLU A 70 9.92 9.92 2.60
C GLU A 70 9.47 8.73 3.45
N VAL A 71 9.39 8.94 4.76
CA VAL A 71 8.92 7.97 5.75
C VAL A 71 7.74 8.54 6.51
N LEU A 72 6.79 7.66 6.83
CA LEU A 72 5.65 8.01 7.67
C LEU A 72 6.06 7.87 9.14
N ASP A 73 6.25 8.99 9.83
CA ASP A 73 6.75 9.01 11.22
C ASP A 73 5.71 8.52 12.22
N LYS A 74 4.51 9.08 12.13
CA LYS A 74 3.37 8.78 12.98
C LYS A 74 2.12 8.83 12.13
N PHE A 75 1.30 7.80 12.24
CA PHE A 75 -0.05 7.79 11.69
C PHE A 75 -1.02 8.28 12.78
N PRO A 76 -1.66 9.46 12.62
CA PRO A 76 -2.58 10.00 13.61
C PRO A 76 -3.89 9.21 13.56
N TYR A 77 -3.96 8.15 14.37
CA TYR A 77 -5.17 7.32 14.48
C TYR A 77 -6.25 7.97 15.35
N GLU A 78 -5.88 8.93 16.21
CA GLU A 78 -6.75 9.53 17.24
C GLU A 78 -7.86 10.43 16.67
N GLU A 79 -7.79 10.83 15.40
CA GLU A 79 -8.76 11.76 14.78
C GLU A 79 -9.65 11.12 13.70
N GLN A 80 -9.50 9.82 13.43
CA GLN A 80 -10.33 9.11 12.44
C GLN A 80 -11.49 8.38 13.14
N PRO A 81 -12.69 8.30 12.51
CA PRO A 81 -13.91 7.75 13.11
C PRO A 81 -13.88 6.21 13.08
N PHE A 82 -12.80 5.64 13.58
CA PHE A 82 -12.73 4.21 13.80
C PHE A 82 -13.50 3.92 15.08
N GLU A 83 -14.75 3.47 14.94
CA GLU A 83 -15.45 2.75 16.01
C GLU A 83 -14.75 1.41 16.24
N PHE A 84 -13.60 1.44 16.90
CA PHE A 84 -13.07 0.28 17.60
C PHE A 84 -13.17 0.58 19.08
N GLU A 85 -13.88 -0.27 19.81
CA GLU A 85 -13.69 -0.40 21.25
C GLU A 85 -12.24 -0.85 21.47
N ILE A 86 -11.32 0.10 21.62
CA ILE A 86 -10.01 -0.19 22.20
C ILE A 86 -10.31 -0.52 23.67
N PRO A 87 -10.06 -1.75 24.13
CA PRO A 87 -10.26 -2.05 25.54
C PRO A 87 -9.28 -1.20 26.34
N ASP A 88 -9.82 -0.21 27.05
CA ASP A 88 -9.06 0.72 27.88
C ASP A 88 -8.64 0.01 29.17
N TYR A 89 -7.64 -0.87 29.07
CA TYR A 89 -7.03 -1.54 30.21
C TYR A 89 -5.81 -0.74 30.66
N ASP A 90 -5.75 -0.45 31.96
CA ASP A 90 -4.62 0.19 32.62
C ASP A 90 -3.33 -0.64 32.40
N GLY A 91 -2.32 -0.06 31.74
CA GLY A 91 -1.09 -0.76 31.31
C GLY A 91 -1.02 -1.15 29.82
N PHE A 92 -1.90 -0.61 28.98
CA PHE A 92 -1.93 -0.82 27.52
C PHE A 92 -0.78 -0.08 26.81
N GLU A 93 0.17 -0.82 26.24
CA GLU A 93 1.24 -0.27 25.40
C GLU A 93 1.12 -0.83 23.97
N SER A 94 0.48 -0.08 23.07
CA SER A 94 0.41 -0.47 21.66
C SER A 94 1.74 -0.13 20.98
N GLU A 95 2.57 -1.12 20.67
CA GLU A 95 3.68 -0.94 19.72
C GLU A 95 3.10 -0.79 18.30
N LYS A 96 2.72 0.44 17.94
CA LYS A 96 2.15 0.77 16.62
C LYS A 96 3.26 0.84 15.58
N LYS A 97 3.60 -0.29 14.96
CA LYS A 97 4.56 -0.32 13.85
C LYS A 97 3.85 -0.19 12.50
N VAL A 98 3.83 1.02 11.94
CA VAL A 98 3.33 1.23 10.58
C VAL A 98 4.42 0.83 9.58
N ARG A 99 4.09 -0.14 8.72
CA ARG A 99 4.94 -0.51 7.57
C ARG A 99 4.26 -0.10 6.29
N VAL A 100 4.86 0.88 5.61
CA VAL A 100 4.48 1.30 4.26
C VAL A 100 5.18 0.39 3.27
N SER A 101 4.43 -0.46 2.58
CA SER A 101 4.97 -1.43 1.62
C SER A 101 4.06 -1.55 0.41
N ARG A 102 4.61 -2.06 -0.69
CA ARG A 102 3.92 -2.30 -1.97
C ARG A 102 3.10 -1.07 -2.43
N PRO A 103 3.72 0.10 -2.62
CA PRO A 103 3.01 1.28 -3.08
C PRO A 103 2.31 0.99 -4.41
N THR A 104 1.01 1.28 -4.47
CA THR A 104 0.19 1.17 -5.67
C THR A 104 -0.35 2.55 -5.98
N THR A 105 0.04 3.14 -7.11
CA THR A 105 -0.21 4.55 -7.42
C THR A 105 -1.26 4.75 -8.52
N VAL A 106 -2.09 5.79 -8.39
CA VAL A 106 -3.05 6.26 -9.40
C VAL A 106 -2.99 7.78 -9.46
N VAL A 107 -3.00 8.33 -10.67
CA VAL A 107 -3.02 9.78 -10.90
C VAL A 107 -4.42 10.24 -11.25
N ASN A 108 -4.87 11.31 -10.60
CA ASN A 108 -6.11 12.00 -10.94
C ASN A 108 -5.86 13.51 -11.05
N GLY A 109 -5.74 13.99 -12.29
CA GLY A 109 -5.40 15.40 -12.52
C GLY A 109 -3.98 15.70 -12.03
N SER A 110 -3.86 16.62 -11.07
CA SER A 110 -2.59 16.96 -10.41
C SER A 110 -2.28 16.12 -9.18
N ASP A 111 -3.25 15.32 -8.73
CA ASP A 111 -3.17 14.58 -7.48
C ASP A 111 -2.74 13.14 -7.73
N ILE A 112 -1.97 12.61 -6.80
CA ILE A 112 -1.49 11.23 -6.79
C ILE A 112 -2.12 10.56 -5.57
N TYR A 113 -2.82 9.46 -5.80
CA TYR A 113 -3.30 8.59 -4.75
C TYR A 113 -2.42 7.34 -4.71
N MET A 114 -1.95 6.99 -3.52
CA MET A 114 -1.14 5.81 -3.31
C MET A 114 -1.80 4.93 -2.26
N LEU A 115 -2.20 3.74 -2.65
CA LEU A 115 -2.53 2.68 -1.71
C LEU A 115 -1.22 2.07 -1.23
N ALA A 116 -0.94 2.18 0.06
CA ALA A 116 0.29 1.67 0.64
C ALA A 116 0.06 1.04 2.01
N GLY A 117 0.93 0.10 2.32
CA GLY A 117 1.10 -0.37 3.68
C GLY A 117 0.17 -1.50 4.10
N ASN A 118 0.62 -2.11 5.18
CA ASN A 118 -0.09 -3.09 5.95
C ASN A 118 0.30 -2.79 7.41
N TYR A 119 -0.49 -1.96 8.09
CA TYR A 119 -0.22 -1.72 9.50
C TYR A 119 -0.72 -2.94 10.29
N SER A 120 0.10 -3.39 11.24
CA SER A 120 -0.31 -4.35 12.26
C SER A 120 -0.24 -3.67 13.61
N TRP A 121 -1.24 -3.89 14.43
CA TRP A 121 -1.06 -3.78 15.86
C TRP A 121 -0.80 -5.16 16.46
N THR A 122 0.11 -5.22 17.41
CA THR A 122 0.26 -6.36 18.31
C THR A 122 -0.19 -5.91 19.69
N TYR A 123 -1.14 -6.63 20.28
CA TYR A 123 -1.55 -6.38 21.66
C TYR A 123 -0.47 -6.93 22.60
N GLY A 124 0.20 -6.05 23.33
CA GLY A 124 1.06 -6.45 24.45
C GLY A 124 0.18 -6.76 25.66
N PHE A 125 0.01 -8.04 25.99
CA PHE A 125 -0.68 -8.43 27.23
C PHE A 125 0.32 -8.53 28.37
N THR A 126 0.01 -7.91 29.51
CA THR A 126 0.69 -8.14 30.79
C THR A 126 0.01 -9.23 31.64
N LYS A 127 -1.02 -9.93 31.12
CA LYS A 127 -1.70 -11.03 31.81
C LYS A 127 -1.74 -12.28 30.93
N GLU A 128 -1.38 -13.41 31.54
CA GLU A 128 -1.17 -14.73 30.91
C GLU A 128 -2.43 -15.38 30.29
N ASP A 129 -3.63 -14.83 30.50
CA ASP A 129 -4.91 -15.51 30.20
C ASP A 129 -5.85 -14.75 29.23
N ALA A 130 -5.40 -13.71 28.53
CA ALA A 130 -6.22 -13.06 27.50
C ALA A 130 -5.92 -13.65 26.12
N GLU A 131 -6.94 -14.17 25.42
CA GLU A 131 -6.79 -14.51 24.00
C GLU A 131 -6.35 -13.25 23.24
N PRO A 132 -5.28 -13.33 22.42
CA PRO A 132 -4.83 -12.19 21.65
C PRO A 132 -5.95 -11.80 20.67
N PRO A 133 -6.42 -10.54 20.67
CA PRO A 133 -7.35 -10.07 19.67
C PRO A 133 -6.67 -10.28 18.32
N GLU A 134 -7.40 -10.84 17.37
CA GLU A 134 -6.87 -11.15 16.04
C GLU A 134 -6.12 -9.92 15.51
N ASN A 135 -4.87 -10.11 15.09
CA ASN A 135 -4.04 -9.04 14.53
C ASN A 135 -4.85 -8.34 13.44
N GLN A 136 -5.26 -7.08 13.66
CA GLN A 136 -6.01 -6.38 12.65
C GLN A 136 -5.04 -5.67 11.73
N TRP A 137 -5.27 -5.90 10.45
CA TRP A 137 -4.50 -5.38 9.34
C TRP A 137 -5.36 -4.33 8.66
N GLY A 138 -4.75 -3.24 8.19
CA GLY A 138 -5.47 -2.28 7.35
C GLY A 138 -4.59 -1.68 6.28
N LEU A 139 -5.25 -1.05 5.31
CA LEU A 139 -4.63 -0.36 4.19
C LEU A 139 -4.59 1.14 4.46
N LEU A 140 -3.54 1.81 3.99
CA LEU A 140 -3.45 3.27 4.03
C LEU A 140 -3.63 3.83 2.62
N LEU A 141 -4.45 4.86 2.51
CA LEU A 141 -4.49 5.74 1.36
C LEU A 141 -3.62 6.96 1.67
N VAL A 142 -2.66 7.24 0.80
CA VAL A 142 -1.77 8.40 0.90
C VAL A 142 -2.07 9.32 -0.28
N THR A 143 -2.23 10.61 -0.02
CA THR A 143 -2.31 11.62 -1.07
C THR A 143 -0.93 12.21 -1.30
N GLY A 144 -0.63 12.58 -2.53
CA GLY A 144 0.59 13.27 -2.89
C GLY A 144 0.35 14.24 -4.02
N ASN A 145 1.16 15.28 -4.08
CA ASN A 145 1.15 16.24 -5.18
C ASN A 145 2.58 16.50 -5.64
N VAL A 146 2.70 16.94 -6.88
CA VAL A 146 3.96 17.45 -7.39
C VAL A 146 4.10 18.91 -6.99
N SER A 147 5.26 19.29 -6.47
CA SER A 147 5.63 20.69 -6.33
C SER A 147 7.03 20.94 -6.86
N GLU A 148 7.28 22.18 -7.26
CA GLU A 148 8.55 22.64 -7.79
C GLU A 148 9.04 23.79 -6.90
N ASN A 149 10.16 23.55 -6.22
CA ASN A 149 10.76 24.51 -5.30
C ASN A 149 12.15 24.92 -5.82
N GLU A 150 12.49 26.20 -5.70
CA GLU A 150 13.83 26.70 -6.02
C GLU A 150 14.90 25.89 -5.26
N GLY A 151 15.76 25.20 -5.99
CA GLY A 151 16.86 24.38 -5.45
C GLY A 151 16.58 22.89 -5.24
N ASN A 152 15.32 22.44 -5.24
CA ASN A 152 14.96 21.01 -5.12
C ASN A 152 14.38 20.39 -6.40
N GLY A 153 14.10 21.23 -7.41
CA GLY A 153 13.47 20.79 -8.64
C GLY A 153 12.04 20.30 -8.42
N LYS A 154 11.47 19.71 -9.46
CA LYS A 154 10.12 19.14 -9.44
C LYS A 154 10.16 17.76 -8.79
N ARG A 155 9.45 17.58 -7.66
CA ARG A 155 9.35 16.28 -6.96
C ARG A 155 7.94 16.02 -6.45
N ILE A 156 7.68 14.76 -6.10
CA ILE A 156 6.49 14.38 -5.36
C ILE A 156 6.73 14.69 -3.88
N TYR A 157 5.67 15.15 -3.22
CA TYR A 157 5.56 15.23 -1.76
C TYR A 157 4.34 14.41 -1.33
N TRP A 158 4.51 13.58 -0.31
CA TRP A 158 3.42 12.82 0.27
C TRP A 158 2.82 13.59 1.45
N ASN A 159 1.50 13.68 1.47
CA ASN A 159 0.75 14.58 2.35
C ASN A 159 -0.12 13.76 3.32
N ASP A 160 -1.43 13.82 3.16
CA ASP A 160 -2.37 13.25 4.09
C ASP A 160 -2.39 11.72 3.96
N THR A 161 -2.59 11.07 5.09
CA THR A 161 -2.74 9.62 5.15
C THR A 161 -4.06 9.28 5.82
N TYR A 162 -4.84 8.45 5.14
CA TYR A 162 -6.15 7.98 5.58
C TYR A 162 -6.12 6.46 5.75
N GLY A 163 -6.70 5.95 6.81
CA GLY A 163 -6.86 4.51 6.99
C GLY A 163 -8.11 4.05 6.28
N ILE A 164 -8.01 2.98 5.50
CA ILE A 164 -9.15 2.33 4.89
C ILE A 164 -9.69 1.30 5.90
N PRO A 165 -10.95 1.43 6.35
CA PRO A 165 -11.49 0.57 7.41
C PRO A 165 -11.43 -0.91 7.08
N CYS A 166 -10.93 -1.71 8.03
CA CYS A 166 -10.86 -3.17 7.91
C CYS A 166 -12.24 -3.84 7.81
N THR A 167 -13.31 -3.12 8.21
CA THR A 167 -14.70 -3.57 8.07
C THR A 167 -15.10 -3.82 6.62
N LEU A 168 -14.41 -3.22 5.64
CA LEU A 168 -14.55 -3.55 4.22
C LEU A 168 -14.28 -5.03 3.95
N PHE A 169 -13.44 -5.70 4.75
CA PHE A 169 -13.08 -7.09 4.57
C PHE A 169 -14.20 -8.04 5.02
N ASN A 170 -15.06 -7.58 5.94
CA ASN A 170 -16.22 -8.33 6.41
C ASN A 170 -17.26 -8.58 5.32
N GLN A 171 -17.18 -7.86 4.19
CA GLN A 171 -18.03 -8.11 3.01
C GLN A 171 -17.88 -9.56 2.48
N HIS A 172 -16.74 -10.19 2.74
CA HIS A 172 -16.48 -11.60 2.41
C HIS A 172 -16.82 -12.56 3.57
N ARG A 173 -17.70 -12.16 4.50
CA ARG A 173 -18.19 -13.01 5.61
C ARG A 173 -17.08 -13.63 6.45
N GLY A 174 -15.99 -12.90 6.66
CA GLY A 174 -14.84 -13.38 7.43
C GLY A 174 -13.96 -14.43 6.72
N SER A 175 -14.13 -14.63 5.41
CA SER A 175 -13.26 -15.56 4.67
C SER A 175 -11.87 -14.99 4.42
N LEU A 176 -11.71 -13.66 4.42
CA LEU A 176 -10.41 -12.99 4.24
C LEU A 176 -9.75 -12.71 5.58
N THR A 177 -8.51 -13.13 5.76
CA THR A 177 -7.68 -12.90 6.96
C THR A 177 -6.73 -11.73 6.82
N ARG A 178 -6.45 -11.32 5.57
CA ARG A 178 -5.53 -10.23 5.26
C ARG A 178 -5.88 -9.61 3.91
N LEU A 179 -5.62 -8.31 3.77
CA LEU A 179 -5.65 -7.59 2.50
C LEU A 179 -4.41 -6.69 2.41
N ILE A 180 -3.72 -6.73 1.27
CA ILE A 180 -2.54 -5.90 0.99
C ILE A 180 -2.65 -5.24 -0.38
N GLY A 181 -1.99 -4.09 -0.56
CA GLY A 181 -1.77 -3.54 -1.89
C GLY A 181 -0.97 -4.51 -2.76
N SER A 182 -1.37 -4.67 -4.02
CA SER A 182 -0.62 -5.48 -4.99
C SER A 182 0.71 -4.84 -5.40
N GLY A 183 0.84 -3.53 -5.22
CA GLY A 183 1.99 -2.76 -5.67
C GLY A 183 1.88 -2.37 -7.14
N ARG A 184 2.75 -1.45 -7.57
CA ARG A 184 2.82 -0.89 -8.93
C ARG A 184 1.78 0.21 -9.18
N SER A 185 0.87 -0.01 -10.13
CA SER A 185 -0.05 1.00 -10.63
C SER A 185 -1.49 0.50 -10.51
N GLY A 186 -2.38 1.36 -10.04
CA GLY A 186 -3.80 1.21 -10.27
C GLY A 186 -4.22 1.90 -11.56
N VAL A 187 -5.52 2.14 -11.72
CA VAL A 187 -6.08 2.87 -12.85
C VAL A 187 -7.13 3.88 -12.39
N LYS A 188 -7.15 5.06 -13.03
CA LYS A 188 -8.32 5.94 -13.01
C LYS A 188 -9.13 5.64 -14.26
N MET A 189 -10.35 5.16 -14.07
CA MET A 189 -11.27 4.87 -15.16
C MET A 189 -11.79 6.15 -15.82
N ASN A 190 -12.34 6.05 -17.03
CA ASN A 190 -12.89 7.17 -17.78
C ASN A 190 -14.06 7.86 -17.07
N ASP A 191 -14.81 7.12 -16.26
CA ASP A 191 -15.90 7.67 -15.44
C ASP A 191 -15.40 8.39 -14.15
N GLY A 192 -14.08 8.42 -13.94
CA GLY A 192 -13.43 9.02 -12.78
C GLY A 192 -13.15 8.05 -11.63
N THR A 193 -13.60 6.79 -11.71
CA THR A 193 -13.40 5.80 -10.65
C THR A 193 -11.92 5.48 -10.49
N LEU A 194 -11.39 5.64 -9.28
CA LEU A 194 -10.06 5.17 -8.89
C LEU A 194 -10.15 3.69 -8.54
N VAL A 195 -9.26 2.87 -9.10
CA VAL A 195 -9.23 1.43 -8.88
C VAL A 195 -7.81 0.99 -8.53
N PHE A 196 -7.67 0.32 -7.39
CA PHE A 196 -6.42 -0.30 -6.96
C PHE A 196 -6.56 -1.83 -6.95
N PRO A 197 -5.63 -2.56 -7.60
CA PRO A 197 -5.51 -4.00 -7.43
C PRO A 197 -4.99 -4.34 -6.03
N VAL A 198 -5.60 -5.32 -5.37
CA VAL A 198 -5.24 -5.76 -4.01
C VAL A 198 -5.19 -7.29 -3.93
N GLU A 199 -4.40 -7.80 -2.99
CA GLU A 199 -4.27 -9.23 -2.73
C GLU A 199 -4.86 -9.57 -1.37
N GLY A 200 -5.75 -10.55 -1.34
CA GLY A 200 -6.35 -11.08 -0.13
C GLY A 200 -5.81 -12.46 0.24
N THR A 201 -5.69 -12.73 1.54
CA THR A 201 -5.47 -14.08 2.05
C THR A 201 -6.81 -14.66 2.46
N LYS A 202 -7.19 -15.80 1.89
CA LYS A 202 -8.48 -16.46 2.11
C LYS A 202 -8.29 -17.76 2.90
N LYS A 203 -9.04 -17.91 4.00
CA LYS A 203 -9.18 -19.19 4.72
C LYS A 203 -9.93 -20.20 3.84
N THR A 204 -9.39 -21.39 3.66
CA THR A 204 -10.12 -22.49 3.01
C THR A 204 -10.63 -23.50 4.02
N THR A 205 -11.90 -23.87 3.92
CA THR A 205 -12.54 -24.90 4.75
C THR A 205 -12.61 -26.21 3.98
N LYS A 206 -11.45 -26.83 3.69
CA LYS A 206 -11.44 -28.23 3.24
C LYS A 206 -11.51 -29.14 4.47
N ALA A 207 -12.57 -29.94 4.55
CA ALA A 207 -12.77 -30.87 5.65
C ALA A 207 -11.59 -31.87 5.73
N GLY A 208 -10.84 -31.85 6.83
CA GLY A 208 -9.81 -32.85 7.15
C GLY A 208 -8.35 -32.44 6.90
N THR A 209 -8.09 -31.22 6.44
CA THR A 209 -6.74 -30.62 6.37
C THR A 209 -6.68 -29.38 7.24
N GLU A 210 -5.56 -29.14 7.92
CA GLU A 210 -5.31 -27.86 8.62
C GLU A 210 -5.60 -26.68 7.67
N ASN A 211 -6.08 -25.57 8.24
CA ASN A 211 -6.57 -24.39 7.51
C ASN A 211 -5.58 -23.91 6.43
N ASP A 212 -5.72 -24.38 5.20
CA ASP A 212 -4.91 -23.90 4.08
C ASP A 212 -5.34 -22.48 3.74
N GLU A 213 -4.43 -21.52 3.88
CA GLU A 213 -4.61 -20.17 3.36
C GLU A 213 -4.29 -20.14 1.86
N LYS A 214 -5.13 -19.45 1.09
CA LYS A 214 -4.92 -19.24 -0.35
C LYS A 214 -4.95 -17.76 -0.68
N THR A 215 -4.02 -17.34 -1.53
CA THR A 215 -4.04 -15.97 -2.07
C THR A 215 -5.12 -15.85 -3.12
N VAL A 216 -5.84 -14.73 -3.07
CA VAL A 216 -6.81 -14.32 -4.08
C VAL A 216 -6.56 -12.86 -4.42
N SER A 217 -6.92 -12.46 -5.63
CA SER A 217 -6.82 -11.08 -6.11
C SER A 217 -8.20 -10.45 -6.15
N LEU A 218 -8.28 -9.20 -5.70
CA LEU A 218 -9.47 -8.36 -5.69
C LEU A 218 -9.13 -6.95 -6.17
N ILE A 219 -10.14 -6.10 -6.24
CA ILE A 219 -9.97 -4.65 -6.46
C ILE A 219 -10.63 -3.87 -5.34
N ILE A 220 -10.02 -2.75 -4.98
CA ILE A 220 -10.64 -1.72 -4.15
C ILE A 220 -10.82 -0.46 -4.98
N TYR A 221 -11.98 0.17 -4.89
CA TYR A 221 -12.33 1.26 -5.78
C TYR A 221 -13.15 2.35 -5.09
N SER A 222 -13.05 3.58 -5.61
CA SER A 222 -13.75 4.76 -5.11
C SER A 222 -13.90 5.82 -6.20
N LEU A 223 -15.03 6.53 -6.20
CA LEU A 223 -15.26 7.66 -7.11
C LEU A 223 -14.82 9.00 -6.50
N ASP A 224 -14.83 9.11 -5.18
CA ASP A 224 -14.57 10.34 -4.42
C ASP A 224 -13.27 10.28 -3.60
N ALA A 225 -12.52 9.16 -3.70
CA ALA A 225 -11.33 8.85 -2.90
C ALA A 225 -11.55 8.83 -1.37
N VAL A 226 -12.81 8.85 -0.93
CA VAL A 226 -13.20 8.86 0.50
C VAL A 226 -13.96 7.57 0.84
N ASN A 227 -14.97 7.24 0.03
CA ASN A 227 -15.80 6.06 0.20
C ASN A 227 -15.27 4.92 -0.65
N TRP A 228 -14.47 4.05 -0.02
CA TRP A 228 -13.88 2.89 -0.67
C TRP A 228 -14.81 1.68 -0.63
N LYS A 229 -14.79 0.88 -1.70
CA LYS A 229 -15.52 -0.39 -1.83
C LYS A 229 -14.57 -1.49 -2.26
N LEU A 230 -14.77 -2.69 -1.74
CA LEU A 230 -14.05 -3.90 -2.14
C LEU A 230 -14.91 -4.69 -3.14
N SER A 231 -14.31 -5.32 -4.14
CA SER A 231 -15.07 -6.16 -5.07
C SER A 231 -15.67 -7.37 -4.37
N LYS A 232 -16.92 -7.70 -4.72
CA LYS A 232 -17.60 -8.91 -4.21
C LYS A 232 -16.98 -10.18 -4.76
N GLU A 233 -16.60 -10.14 -6.04
CA GLU A 233 -15.92 -11.24 -6.71
C GLU A 233 -14.41 -11.14 -6.51
N MET A 234 -13.75 -12.30 -6.63
CA MET A 234 -12.32 -12.49 -6.43
C MET A 234 -11.80 -13.46 -7.49
N SER A 235 -10.50 -13.44 -7.72
CA SER A 235 -9.85 -14.42 -8.58
C SER A 235 -9.98 -15.86 -8.05
N ALA A 236 -9.59 -16.84 -8.86
CA ALA A 236 -9.34 -18.20 -8.39
C ALA A 236 -8.32 -18.22 -7.23
N ASP A 237 -8.42 -19.25 -6.39
CA ASP A 237 -7.47 -19.52 -5.31
C ASP A 237 -6.06 -19.75 -5.87
N GLY A 238 -5.05 -19.20 -5.18
CA GLY A 238 -3.65 -19.26 -5.61
C GLY A 238 -3.29 -18.26 -6.70
N CYS A 239 -4.04 -17.16 -6.85
CA CYS A 239 -3.76 -16.10 -7.82
C CYS A 239 -3.48 -14.76 -7.11
N SER A 240 -2.32 -14.17 -7.43
CA SER A 240 -1.73 -12.98 -6.81
C SER A 240 -1.14 -12.02 -7.85
N ASP A 241 -0.42 -10.99 -7.37
CA ASP A 241 0.19 -9.92 -8.17
C ASP A 241 -0.75 -9.34 -9.25
N PRO A 242 -2.00 -8.93 -8.88
CA PRO A 242 -2.95 -8.42 -9.85
C PRO A 242 -2.49 -7.11 -10.50
N SER A 243 -2.86 -6.96 -11.76
CA SER A 243 -2.76 -5.71 -12.52
C SER A 243 -4.08 -5.45 -13.22
N VAL A 244 -4.49 -4.19 -13.27
CA VAL A 244 -5.79 -3.79 -13.81
C VAL A 244 -5.64 -2.76 -14.91
N VAL A 245 -6.56 -2.81 -15.88
CA VAL A 245 -6.67 -1.84 -16.96
C VAL A 245 -8.13 -1.66 -17.35
N GLU A 246 -8.51 -0.47 -17.77
CA GLU A 246 -9.79 -0.25 -18.43
C GLU A 246 -9.68 -0.57 -19.93
N TRP A 247 -10.66 -1.28 -20.46
CA TRP A 247 -10.71 -1.75 -21.84
C TRP A 247 -12.10 -1.51 -22.45
N GLU A 248 -12.12 -1.12 -23.73
CA GLU A 248 -13.36 -0.82 -24.49
C GLU A 248 -14.29 0.13 -23.73
N ASP A 249 -15.60 -0.12 -23.76
CA ASP A 249 -16.67 0.67 -23.18
C ASP A 249 -16.73 0.52 -21.65
N GLY A 250 -15.63 0.83 -20.95
CA GLY A 250 -15.56 0.87 -19.50
C GLY A 250 -15.42 -0.49 -18.80
N LYS A 251 -14.98 -1.53 -19.51
CA LYS A 251 -14.75 -2.84 -18.88
C LYS A 251 -13.42 -2.82 -18.13
N LEU A 252 -13.46 -3.14 -16.85
CA LEU A 252 -12.25 -3.36 -16.09
C LEU A 252 -11.75 -4.79 -16.33
N MET A 253 -10.50 -4.92 -16.78
CA MET A 253 -9.82 -6.20 -16.95
C MET A 253 -8.79 -6.37 -15.84
N MET A 254 -8.71 -7.56 -15.23
CA MET A 254 -7.70 -7.88 -14.22
C MET A 254 -6.87 -9.09 -14.64
N MET A 255 -5.55 -8.93 -14.70
CA MET A 255 -4.61 -10.04 -14.93
C MET A 255 -3.90 -10.42 -13.63
N THR A 256 -3.84 -11.71 -13.31
CA THR A 256 -3.21 -12.26 -12.11
C THR A 256 -2.15 -13.31 -12.47
N ALA A 257 -1.06 -13.37 -11.71
CA ALA A 257 -0.14 -14.52 -11.71
C ALA A 257 -0.69 -15.60 -10.77
N CYS A 258 -0.56 -16.89 -11.12
CA CYS A 258 -1.09 -17.95 -10.27
C CYS A 258 -0.08 -19.07 -10.03
N ASP A 259 -0.27 -19.82 -8.94
CA ASP A 259 0.65 -20.85 -8.43
C ASP A 259 0.91 -22.00 -9.43
N ASP A 260 0.00 -22.22 -10.37
CA ASP A 260 0.15 -23.20 -11.45
C ASP A 260 1.02 -22.70 -12.62
N GLY A 261 1.67 -21.55 -12.46
CA GLY A 261 2.56 -20.93 -13.43
C GLY A 261 1.83 -20.21 -14.58
N ARG A 262 0.49 -20.24 -14.62
CA ARG A 262 -0.29 -19.55 -15.64
C ARG A 262 -0.75 -18.18 -15.15
N ARG A 263 -0.88 -17.26 -16.09
CA ARG A 263 -1.61 -16.01 -15.86
C ARG A 263 -3.07 -16.18 -16.24
N ARG A 264 -3.97 -15.63 -15.44
CA ARG A 264 -5.41 -15.60 -15.71
C ARG A 264 -5.86 -14.16 -15.90
N VAL A 265 -6.83 -13.96 -16.77
CA VAL A 265 -7.46 -12.66 -17.02
C VAL A 265 -8.94 -12.80 -16.69
N TYR A 266 -9.45 -11.85 -15.93
CA TYR A 266 -10.84 -11.71 -15.51
C TYR A 266 -11.41 -10.45 -16.13
#